data_AF-A0AA95SIT8-F1
#
_entry.id   AF-A0AA95SIT8-F1
#
_cell.length_a   1.000
_cell.length_b   1.000
_cell.length_c   1.000
_cell.angle_alpha   90.00
_cell.angle_beta   90.00
_cell.angle_gamma   90.00
#
_symmetry.space_group_name_H-M   'P 1'
#
loop_
_entity.id
_entity.type
_entity.pdbx_description
1 polymer ?
#
loop_
_entity_poly.entity_id
_entity_poly.type
_entity_poly.pdbx_seq_one_letter_code
_entity_poly.pdbx_strand_id
1 'polypeptide(L)'
;MSHRTCSNNNLVFCNSKGNIMIPSELTRTFKRVLKAANLPDIRFHDLRHSHATMLLKENVPSKVVRERLGHSKIQVTLDTYSHVTDSIEGIAVNHLNGLLE
;
A
#
# COMPACT_ATOMS: atom_id res chain seq x y z
N MET A 1 -12.95 14.77 -20.67
CA MET A 1 -13.43 13.91 -19.56
C MET A 1 -13.81 14.83 -18.41
N SER A 2 -15.11 14.98 -18.10
CA SER A 2 -15.58 15.82 -16.99
C SER A 2 -15.33 15.07 -15.68
N HIS A 3 -14.37 15.53 -14.86
CA HIS A 3 -14.17 14.99 -13.52
C HIS A 3 -15.43 15.27 -12.68
N ARG A 4 -16.05 14.23 -12.13
CA ARG A 4 -17.19 14.37 -11.21
C ARG A 4 -16.68 14.99 -9.92
N THR A 5 -16.74 16.31 -9.80
CA THR A 5 -16.39 17.06 -8.59
C THR A 5 -17.58 17.14 -7.65
N CYS A 6 -17.28 16.94 -6.39
CA CYS A 6 -18.21 16.69 -5.32
C CYS A 6 -18.20 17.97 -4.46
N SER A 7 -18.91 19.03 -4.90
CA SER A 7 -18.98 20.40 -4.30
C SER A 7 -17.90 21.44 -4.68
N ASN A 8 -18.15 22.70 -4.28
CA ASN A 8 -17.43 23.97 -4.55
C ASN A 8 -15.90 23.97 -4.35
N ASN A 9 -15.34 22.91 -3.76
CA ASN A 9 -13.90 22.79 -3.45
C ASN A 9 -13.15 21.78 -4.34
N ASN A 10 -13.73 21.35 -5.48
CA ASN A 10 -13.10 20.41 -6.41
C ASN A 10 -12.68 19.08 -5.76
N LEU A 11 -13.46 18.60 -4.78
CA LEU A 11 -13.19 17.34 -4.10
C LEU A 11 -13.54 16.14 -4.99
N VAL A 12 -12.64 15.14 -5.04
CA VAL A 12 -12.89 13.85 -5.71
C VAL A 12 -13.71 12.91 -4.82
N PHE A 13 -13.45 12.91 -3.51
CA PHE A 13 -14.17 12.12 -2.52
C PHE A 13 -14.85 13.05 -1.53
N CYS A 14 -16.18 12.96 -1.45
CA CYS A 14 -16.98 13.74 -0.54
C CYS A 14 -18.01 12.89 0.19
N ASN A 15 -18.51 13.38 1.32
CA ASN A 15 -19.68 12.80 1.94
C ASN A 15 -20.96 13.14 1.15
N SER A 16 -22.11 12.59 1.55
CA SER A 16 -23.40 12.83 0.87
C SER A 16 -23.82 14.30 0.78
N LYS A 17 -23.18 15.20 1.54
CA LYS A 17 -23.44 16.64 1.55
C LYS A 17 -22.41 17.44 0.73
N GLY A 18 -21.47 16.79 0.03
CA GLY A 18 -20.45 17.50 -0.72
C GLY A 18 -19.23 17.95 0.09
N ASN A 19 -19.16 17.60 1.38
CA ASN A 19 -18.07 18.06 2.25
C ASN A 19 -16.95 17.02 2.36
N ILE A 20 -15.82 17.44 2.92
CA ILE A 20 -14.67 16.58 3.23
C ILE A 20 -15.13 15.36 4.04
N MET A 21 -14.66 14.17 3.64
CA MET A 21 -14.90 12.95 4.40
C MET A 21 -14.12 12.96 5.72
N ILE A 22 -14.81 12.65 6.80
CA ILE A 22 -14.18 12.55 8.13
C ILE A 22 -13.52 11.17 8.27
N PRO A 23 -12.25 11.05 8.68
CA PRO A 23 -11.54 9.77 8.76
C PRO A 23 -12.21 8.72 9.69
N SER A 24 -12.80 9.16 10.79
CA SER A 24 -13.52 8.27 11.72
C SER A 24 -14.77 7.67 11.09
N GLU A 25 -15.50 8.46 10.29
CA GLU A 25 -16.68 8.01 9.54
C GLU A 25 -16.32 6.99 8.47
N LEU A 26 -15.20 7.21 7.77
CA LEU A 26 -14.66 6.26 6.81
C LEU A 26 -14.30 4.94 7.49
N THR A 27 -13.60 5.01 8.63
CA THR A 27 -13.22 3.82 9.42
C THR A 27 -14.45 3.04 9.89
N ARG A 28 -15.46 3.73 10.42
CA ARG A 28 -16.73 3.12 10.85
C ARG A 28 -17.46 2.45 9.69
N THR A 29 -17.54 3.12 8.55
CA THR A 29 -18.16 2.58 7.33
C THR A 29 -17.41 1.34 6.85
N PHE A 30 -16.07 1.38 6.85
CA PHE A 30 -15.24 0.25 6.49
C PHE A 30 -15.49 -0.98 7.39
N LYS A 31 -15.55 -0.79 8.71
CA LYS A 31 -15.87 -1.86 9.67
C LYS A 31 -17.25 -2.49 9.41
N ARG A 32 -18.25 -1.68 9.03
CA ARG A 32 -19.57 -2.18 8.62
C ARG A 32 -19.50 -3.04 7.36
N VAL A 33 -18.70 -2.64 6.37
CA VAL A 33 -18.50 -3.39 5.13
C VAL A 33 -17.82 -4.73 5.41
N LEU A 34 -16.77 -4.75 6.24
CA LEU A 34 -16.11 -6.00 6.64
C LEU A 34 -17.09 -6.98 7.28
N LYS A 35 -17.91 -6.49 8.22
CA LYS A 35 -18.94 -7.31 8.88
C LYS A 35 -19.98 -7.85 7.88
N ALA A 36 -20.45 -7.01 6.96
CA ALA A 36 -21.42 -7.42 5.93
C ALA A 36 -20.84 -8.46 4.96
N ALA A 37 -19.53 -8.39 4.68
CA ALA A 37 -18.82 -9.34 3.84
C ALA A 37 -18.32 -10.58 4.59
N ASN A 38 -18.62 -10.72 5.89
CA ASN A 38 -18.12 -11.78 6.76
C ASN A 38 -16.57 -11.92 6.75
N LEU A 39 -15.87 -10.78 6.68
CA LEU A 39 -14.42 -10.71 6.68
C LEU A 39 -13.84 -10.46 8.08
N PRO A 40 -12.57 -10.83 8.33
CA PRO A 40 -11.88 -10.55 9.58
C PRO A 40 -11.85 -9.06 9.92
N ASP A 41 -11.81 -8.76 11.21
CA ASP A 41 -11.78 -7.38 11.69
C ASP A 41 -10.38 -6.77 11.53
N ILE A 42 -10.15 -6.05 10.42
CA ILE A 42 -8.90 -5.36 10.13
C ILE A 42 -9.10 -3.83 10.14
N ARG A 43 -8.00 -3.07 10.26
CA ARG A 43 -8.04 -1.61 10.21
C ARG A 43 -7.99 -1.14 8.76
N PHE A 44 -8.54 0.05 8.49
CA PHE A 44 -8.47 0.63 7.14
C PHE A 44 -7.03 0.82 6.65
N HIS A 45 -6.10 1.14 7.55
CA HIS A 45 -4.68 1.27 7.23
C HIS A 45 -4.03 -0.06 6.80
N ASP A 46 -4.58 -1.20 7.19
CA ASP A 46 -4.00 -2.49 6.83
C ASP A 46 -4.10 -2.75 5.33
N LEU A 47 -5.06 -2.12 4.62
CA LEU A 47 -5.11 -2.13 3.15
C LEU A 47 -3.83 -1.54 2.52
N ARG A 48 -3.29 -0.48 3.12
CA ARG A 48 -2.04 0.14 2.67
C ARG A 48 -0.85 -0.77 2.94
N HIS A 49 -0.85 -1.47 4.07
CA HIS A 49 0.16 -2.51 4.34
C HIS A 49 0.07 -3.65 3.33
N SER A 50 -1.13 -4.16 3.03
CA SER A 50 -1.32 -5.19 2.00
C SER A 50 -0.82 -4.75 0.63
N HIS A 51 -1.06 -3.50 0.22
CA HIS A 51 -0.52 -2.97 -1.03
C HIS A 51 1.02 -2.96 -1.03
N ALA A 52 1.65 -2.54 0.06
CA ALA A 52 3.10 -2.59 0.20
C ALA A 52 3.62 -4.02 0.06
N THR A 53 3.03 -4.98 0.79
CA THR A 53 3.40 -6.39 0.73
C THR A 53 3.25 -6.97 -0.68
N MET A 54 2.17 -6.65 -1.40
CA MET A 54 1.98 -7.10 -2.79
C MET A 54 3.11 -6.59 -3.70
N LEU A 55 3.47 -5.31 -3.62
CA LEU A 55 4.55 -4.76 -4.45
C LEU A 55 5.89 -5.44 -4.19
N LEU A 56 6.17 -5.78 -2.93
CA LEU A 56 7.43 -6.45 -2.57
C LEU A 56 7.45 -7.92 -2.97
N LYS A 57 6.29 -8.60 -2.93
CA LYS A 57 6.17 -9.94 -3.51
C LYS A 57 6.48 -9.96 -5.01
N GLU A 58 6.14 -8.89 -5.71
CA GLU A 58 6.49 -8.68 -7.12
C GLU A 58 7.93 -8.15 -7.32
N ASN A 59 8.80 -8.28 -6.30
CA ASN A 59 10.21 -7.84 -6.33
C ASN A 59 10.40 -6.35 -6.64
N VAL A 60 9.39 -5.50 -6.40
CA VAL A 60 9.56 -4.05 -6.56
C VAL A 60 10.54 -3.55 -5.50
N PRO A 61 11.60 -2.82 -5.87
CA PRO A 61 12.60 -2.34 -4.92
C PRO A 61 11.96 -1.55 -3.78
N SER A 62 12.37 -1.85 -2.54
CA SER A 62 11.81 -1.24 -1.32
C SER A 62 11.85 0.29 -1.34
N LYS A 63 12.88 0.89 -1.97
CA LYS A 63 12.99 2.34 -2.21
C LYS A 63 11.82 2.88 -3.03
N VAL A 64 11.43 2.19 -4.10
CA VAL A 64 10.31 2.55 -4.98
C VAL A 64 8.98 2.38 -4.25
N VAL A 65 8.82 1.30 -3.49
CA VAL A 65 7.61 1.09 -2.66
C VAL A 65 7.47 2.22 -1.63
N ARG A 66 8.56 2.65 -1.00
CA ARG A 66 8.59 3.78 -0.05
C ARG A 66 8.14 5.09 -0.67
N GLU A 67 8.67 5.39 -1.84
CA GLU A 67 8.35 6.61 -2.57
C GLU A 67 6.89 6.61 -3.03
N ARG A 68 6.41 5.49 -3.57
CA ARG A 68 5.01 5.31 -3.97
C ARG A 68 4.03 5.48 -2.81
N LEU A 69 4.43 5.05 -1.62
CA LEU A 69 3.62 5.23 -0.42
C LEU A 69 3.72 6.66 0.14
N GLY A 70 4.70 7.48 -0.25
CA GLY A 70 4.85 8.84 0.24
C GLY A 70 5.65 8.93 1.54
N HIS A 71 6.76 8.19 1.62
CA HIS A 71 7.77 8.26 2.68
C HIS A 71 7.30 7.91 4.10
N SER A 72 6.09 7.39 4.28
CA SER A 72 5.67 6.85 5.58
C SER A 72 6.59 5.71 6.01
N LYS A 73 6.90 5.63 7.31
CA LYS A 73 7.77 4.61 7.90
C LYS A 73 7.40 3.21 7.37
N ILE A 74 8.28 2.65 6.55
CA ILE A 74 8.28 1.26 6.08
C ILE A 74 8.83 0.33 7.18
N GLN A 75 8.63 0.69 8.46
CA GLN A 75 9.13 -0.11 9.59
C GLN A 75 8.53 -1.52 9.61
N VAL A 76 7.37 -1.75 8.99
CA VAL A 76 6.72 -3.07 8.91
C VAL A 76 7.37 -3.99 7.85
N THR A 77 8.25 -3.47 6.99
CA THR A 77 8.57 -4.14 5.73
C THR A 77 9.96 -4.78 5.68
N LEU A 78 10.95 -4.18 6.34
CA LEU A 78 12.32 -4.68 6.28
C LEU A 78 12.52 -5.96 7.10
N ASP A 79 11.88 -6.07 8.27
CA ASP A 79 12.00 -7.26 9.12
C ASP A 79 11.40 -8.53 8.50
N THR A 80 10.36 -8.41 7.65
CA THR A 80 9.74 -9.57 6.99
C THR A 80 10.45 -9.98 5.69
N TYR A 81 11.18 -9.07 5.05
CA TYR A 81 11.78 -9.29 3.71
C TYR A 81 13.31 -9.27 3.70
N SER A 82 13.98 -9.19 4.85
CA SER A 82 15.45 -9.38 4.91
C SER A 82 15.89 -10.66 4.19
N HIS A 83 15.08 -11.73 4.28
CA HIS A 83 15.29 -12.99 3.57
C HIS A 83 15.17 -12.93 2.04
N VAL A 84 14.45 -11.94 1.48
CA VAL A 84 14.30 -11.78 0.02
C VAL A 84 15.46 -10.96 -0.55
N THR A 85 16.03 -10.03 0.22
CA THR A 85 17.30 -9.38 -0.13
C THR A 85 18.45 -10.38 -0.25
N ASP A 86 18.53 -11.37 0.64
CA ASP A 86 19.54 -12.45 0.55
C ASP A 86 19.43 -13.22 -0.79
N SER A 87 18.20 -13.42 -1.29
CA SER A 87 17.97 -14.06 -2.58
C SER A 87 18.39 -13.18 -3.77
N ILE A 88 18.28 -11.86 -3.66
CA ILE A 88 18.69 -10.93 -4.73
C ILE A 88 20.22 -10.81 -4.76
N GLU A 89 20.87 -10.82 -3.60
CA GLU A 89 22.34 -10.79 -3.49
C GLU A 89 22.96 -12.06 -4.08
N GLY A 90 22.39 -13.25 -3.81
CA GLY A 90 22.81 -14.50 -4.43
C GLY A 90 22.67 -14.53 -5.96
N ILE A 91 21.61 -13.91 -6.50
CA ILE A 91 21.42 -13.77 -7.96
C ILE A 91 22.46 -12.82 -8.55
N ALA A 92 22.76 -11.71 -7.89
CA ALA A 92 23.77 -10.76 -8.34
C ALA A 92 25.18 -11.37 -8.35
N VAL A 93 25.53 -12.14 -7.32
CA VAL A 93 26.82 -12.86 -7.24
C VAL A 93 26.92 -13.91 -8.34
N ASN A 94 25.87 -14.70 -8.57
CA ASN A 94 25.89 -15.70 -9.65
C ASN A 94 25.97 -15.07 -11.05
N HIS A 95 25.31 -13.93 -11.27
CA HIS A 95 25.39 -13.21 -12.53
C HIS A 95 26.76 -12.58 -12.76
N LEU A 96 27.44 -12.12 -11.71
CA LEU A 96 28.81 -11.62 -11.79
C LEU A 96 29.81 -12.75 -12.06
N ASN A 97 29.65 -13.90 -11.41
CA ASN A 97 30.50 -15.06 -11.66
C ASN A 97 30.38 -15.57 -13.10
N GLY A 98 29.17 -15.59 -13.69
CA GLY A 98 28.97 -15.96 -15.09
C GLY A 98 29.47 -14.95 -16.12
N LEU A 99 29.89 -13.74 -15.72
CA LEU A 99 30.52 -12.74 -16.58
C LEU A 99 32.06 -12.77 -16.50
N LEU A 100 32.62 -13.48 -15.51
CA LEU A 100 34.05 -13.56 -15.24
C LEU A 100 34.67 -14.91 -15.60
N GLU A 101 33.87 -15.87 -16.07
CA GLU A 101 34.32 -17.05 -16.84
C GLU A 101 34.21 -16.80 -18.34
#